data_AF-A0A4Y2RS67-F1
#
_entry.id   AF-A0A4Y2RS67-F1
#
_cell.length_a   1.000
_cell.length_b   1.000
_cell.length_c   1.000
_cell.angle_alpha   90.00
_cell.angle_beta   90.00
_cell.angle_gamma   90.00
#
_symmetry.space_group_name_H-M   'P 1'
#
loop_
_entity.id
_entity.type
_entity.pdbx_description
1 polymer ?
#
loop_
_entity_poly.entity_id
_entity_poly.type
_entity_poly.pdbx_seq_one_letter_code
_entity_poly.pdbx_strand_id
1 'polypeptide(L)'
;MLLVSLPPPRGGIGERHLDELIRQLPSPFFLLGGFNDHNTLWGSTDTNPRGCQIETLVEDDGLCLLNDNSYTHFHQASQTFHTIDLAICSPSLVPYWKFSTCTNLFDSDHFPIVLTYVKNDFPFPKRPVKYIFGKADWPLFESLCQLTPNMVDKDSIDVAVNTITDCIISSADNSIPKTSGNIPKLCKPWWNTECDTSQKTLEKAWYNFRRYPTTHNLIKFKKARATFRQIGRRSMNTTWCSYVNSITRQVSSKIVWDKIRKIFGCYSDTQNISFLYYNGQVISDA
;
A
#
# COMPACT_ATOMS: atom_id res chain seq x y z
N MET A 1 -13.64 -8.21 0.37
CA MET A 1 -13.80 -6.75 0.41
C MET A 1 -13.40 -6.20 -0.94
N LEU A 2 -14.36 -5.70 -1.70
CA LEU A 2 -14.11 -5.12 -3.02
C LEU A 2 -13.90 -3.61 -2.86
N LEU A 3 -12.86 -3.07 -3.52
CA LEU A 3 -12.62 -1.64 -3.63
C LEU A 3 -12.92 -1.21 -5.06
N VAL A 4 -13.96 -0.41 -5.25
CA VAL A 4 -14.27 0.19 -6.55
C VAL A 4 -13.78 1.63 -6.56
N SER A 5 -12.89 1.94 -7.50
CA SER A 5 -12.44 3.30 -7.78
C SER A 5 -13.18 3.85 -9.00
N LEU A 6 -13.99 4.89 -8.81
CA LEU A 6 -14.66 5.56 -9.92
C LEU A 6 -13.74 6.65 -10.48
N PRO A 7 -13.29 6.55 -11.75
CA PRO A 7 -12.56 7.65 -12.39
C PRO A 7 -13.51 8.82 -12.67
N PRO A 8 -13.00 10.07 -12.74
CA PRO A 8 -13.76 11.22 -13.18
C PRO A 8 -14.35 10.92 -14.56
N PRO A 9 -15.67 10.77 -14.71
CA PRO A 9 -16.22 10.33 -15.97
C PRO A 9 -16.17 11.49 -16.96
N ARG A 10 -15.65 11.22 -18.16
CA ARG A 10 -15.64 12.19 -19.28
C ARG A 10 -17.05 12.41 -19.87
N GLY A 11 -18.06 11.71 -19.36
CA GLY A 11 -19.48 11.85 -19.68
C GLY A 11 -20.36 11.68 -18.43
N GLY A 12 -21.64 11.99 -18.52
CA GLY A 12 -22.58 11.77 -17.42
C GLY A 12 -22.76 10.27 -17.16
N ILE A 13 -22.37 9.78 -15.98
CA ILE A 13 -22.83 8.48 -15.49
C ILE A 13 -24.29 8.70 -15.07
N GLY A 14 -25.22 8.04 -15.73
CA GLY A 14 -26.62 8.06 -15.33
C GLY A 14 -26.84 7.27 -14.04
N GLU A 15 -27.82 7.68 -13.25
CA GLU A 15 -28.26 7.07 -11.99
C GLU A 15 -28.39 5.55 -12.08
N ARG A 16 -29.07 5.05 -13.14
CA ARG A 16 -29.24 3.60 -13.39
C ARG A 16 -27.94 2.80 -13.44
N HIS A 17 -26.85 3.38 -13.96
CA HIS A 17 -25.57 2.68 -14.01
C HIS A 17 -24.92 2.55 -12.63
N LEU A 18 -25.16 3.53 -11.73
CA LEU A 18 -24.67 3.45 -10.37
C LEU A 18 -25.47 2.42 -9.58
N ASP A 19 -26.79 2.38 -9.72
CA ASP A 19 -27.64 1.36 -9.08
C ASP A 19 -27.26 -0.05 -9.55
N GLU A 20 -27.07 -0.22 -10.86
CA GLU A 20 -26.63 -1.50 -11.44
C GLU A 20 -25.24 -1.90 -10.93
N LEU A 21 -24.34 -0.94 -10.77
CA LEU A 21 -23.02 -1.18 -10.19
C LEU A 21 -23.17 -1.67 -8.75
N ILE A 22 -23.91 -0.96 -7.91
CA ILE A 22 -24.11 -1.32 -6.49
C ILE A 22 -24.72 -2.71 -6.37
N ARG A 23 -25.73 -3.04 -7.17
CA ARG A 23 -26.36 -4.38 -7.19
C ARG A 23 -25.40 -5.50 -7.57
N GLN A 24 -24.34 -5.22 -8.34
CA GLN A 24 -23.34 -6.21 -8.72
C GLN A 24 -22.26 -6.41 -7.64
N LEU A 25 -22.13 -5.51 -6.66
CA LEU A 25 -21.07 -5.60 -5.65
C LEU A 25 -21.49 -6.54 -4.51
N PRO A 26 -20.68 -7.57 -4.18
CA PRO A 26 -20.94 -8.38 -2.99
C PRO A 26 -20.70 -7.56 -1.72
N SER A 27 -21.69 -7.53 -0.84
CA SER A 27 -21.56 -6.92 0.49
C SER A 27 -20.67 -7.76 1.42
N PRO A 28 -19.81 -7.14 2.26
CA PRO A 28 -19.59 -5.70 2.39
C PRO A 28 -18.56 -5.14 1.41
N PHE A 29 -18.76 -3.89 0.98
CA PHE A 29 -17.90 -3.20 0.02
C PHE A 29 -17.61 -1.74 0.39
N PHE A 30 -16.57 -1.19 -0.26
CA PHE A 30 -16.25 0.23 -0.28
C PHE A 30 -16.38 0.77 -1.71
N LEU A 31 -16.95 1.96 -1.82
CA LEU A 31 -16.93 2.79 -3.02
C LEU A 31 -16.12 4.05 -2.71
N LEU A 32 -14.89 4.11 -3.23
CA LEU A 32 -13.96 5.23 -2.98
C LEU A 32 -13.61 5.90 -4.31
N GLY A 33 -13.39 7.21 -4.33
CA GLY A 33 -12.83 7.85 -5.52
C GLY A 33 -13.25 9.30 -5.69
N GLY A 34 -12.85 9.88 -6.81
CA GLY A 34 -13.15 11.27 -7.18
C GLY A 34 -14.43 11.36 -7.99
N PHE A 35 -15.54 11.68 -7.34
CA PHE A 35 -16.86 11.75 -7.97
C PHE A 35 -17.04 13.07 -8.74
N ASN A 36 -16.32 14.13 -8.35
CA ASN A 36 -16.48 15.49 -8.89
C ASN A 36 -17.92 15.98 -8.76
N ASP A 37 -18.55 15.64 -7.65
CA ASP A 37 -19.84 16.16 -7.22
C ASP A 37 -19.66 17.18 -6.11
N HIS A 38 -20.72 17.93 -5.88
CA HIS A 38 -20.80 18.86 -4.76
C HIS A 38 -22.10 18.58 -4.04
N ASN A 39 -22.02 18.31 -2.74
CA ASN A 39 -23.17 18.25 -1.86
C ASN A 39 -22.77 18.70 -0.45
N THR A 40 -23.66 19.43 0.20
CA THR A 40 -23.51 19.84 1.59
C THR A 40 -23.36 18.67 2.57
N LEU A 41 -23.89 17.49 2.24
CA LEU A 41 -23.81 16.27 3.06
C LEU A 41 -22.36 15.82 3.34
N TRP A 42 -21.44 16.06 2.40
CA TRP A 42 -20.00 15.77 2.57
C TRP A 42 -19.15 17.05 2.64
N GLY A 43 -19.76 18.18 3.01
CA GLY A 43 -19.03 19.41 3.33
C GLY A 43 -18.70 20.30 2.13
N SER A 44 -19.37 20.13 0.98
CA SER A 44 -19.34 21.16 -0.07
C SER A 44 -20.17 22.39 0.33
N THR A 45 -19.91 23.52 -0.31
CA THR A 45 -20.63 24.79 -0.09
C THR A 45 -22.03 24.81 -0.70
N ASP A 46 -22.26 23.96 -1.69
CA ASP A 46 -23.44 23.89 -2.52
C ASP A 46 -23.71 22.43 -2.92
N THR A 47 -24.92 22.18 -3.40
CA THR A 47 -25.32 20.88 -3.96
C THR A 47 -25.58 21.02 -5.45
N ASN A 48 -24.82 20.29 -6.26
CA ASN A 48 -25.01 20.23 -7.71
C ASN A 48 -25.86 18.99 -8.10
N PRO A 49 -26.38 18.91 -9.34
CA PRO A 49 -27.21 17.78 -9.76
C PRO A 49 -26.56 16.41 -9.59
N ARG A 50 -25.23 16.33 -9.73
CA ARG A 50 -24.49 15.10 -9.48
C ARG A 50 -24.47 14.74 -7.99
N GLY A 51 -24.31 15.73 -7.12
CA GLY A 51 -24.38 15.55 -5.68
C GLY A 51 -25.76 15.07 -5.22
N CYS A 52 -26.83 15.57 -5.83
CA CYS A 52 -28.18 15.03 -5.60
C CYS A 52 -28.29 13.54 -6.01
N GLN A 53 -27.70 13.17 -7.15
CA GLN A 53 -27.71 11.77 -7.61
C GLN A 53 -26.98 10.83 -6.65
N ILE A 54 -25.79 11.23 -6.18
CA ILE A 54 -25.02 10.42 -5.23
C ILE A 54 -25.70 10.37 -3.85
N GLU A 55 -26.32 11.47 -3.41
CA GLU A 55 -27.12 11.49 -2.19
C GLU A 55 -28.30 10.51 -2.28
N THR A 56 -29.04 10.53 -3.39
CA THR A 56 -30.17 9.62 -3.64
C THR A 56 -29.70 8.16 -3.66
N LEU A 57 -28.59 7.87 -4.35
CA LEU A 57 -27.99 6.53 -4.37
C LEU A 57 -27.64 6.03 -2.95
N VAL A 58 -27.05 6.90 -2.13
CA VAL A 58 -26.70 6.54 -0.74
C VAL A 58 -27.94 6.26 0.08
N GLU A 59 -29.01 7.03 -0.08
CA GLU A 59 -30.27 6.85 0.61
C GLU A 59 -30.99 5.56 0.17
N ASP A 60 -31.16 5.37 -1.14
CA ASP A 60 -31.93 4.27 -1.73
C ASP A 60 -31.29 2.89 -1.47
N ASP A 61 -29.96 2.79 -1.55
CA ASP A 61 -29.23 1.55 -1.28
C ASP A 61 -28.82 1.39 0.19
N GLY A 62 -29.20 2.33 1.07
CA GLY A 62 -28.88 2.30 2.50
C GLY A 62 -27.38 2.27 2.78
N LEU A 63 -26.58 3.00 2.00
CA LEU A 63 -25.14 3.10 2.14
C LEU A 63 -24.76 4.13 3.20
N CYS A 64 -23.50 4.11 3.62
CA CYS A 64 -22.99 5.03 4.64
C CYS A 64 -21.83 5.86 4.08
N LEU A 65 -21.92 7.18 4.27
CA LEU A 65 -20.83 8.11 3.98
C LEU A 65 -19.88 8.17 5.18
N LEU A 66 -18.57 8.01 4.93
CA LEU A 66 -17.53 8.09 5.96
C LEU A 66 -16.83 9.45 6.03
N ASN A 67 -17.00 10.32 5.03
CA ASN A 67 -16.37 11.63 4.99
C ASN A 67 -16.70 12.45 6.25
N ASP A 68 -15.70 13.15 6.79
CA ASP A 68 -15.80 13.98 8.00
C ASP A 68 -15.84 15.49 7.70
N ASN A 69 -16.24 15.86 6.49
CA ASN A 69 -16.18 17.22 5.93
C ASN A 69 -14.77 17.78 5.69
N SER A 70 -13.71 16.99 5.89
CA SER A 70 -12.36 17.40 5.50
C SER A 70 -12.24 17.55 3.99
N TYR A 71 -11.52 18.59 3.55
CA TYR A 71 -11.24 18.81 2.13
C TYR A 71 -10.37 17.70 1.54
N THR A 72 -10.72 17.28 0.32
CA THR A 72 -10.02 16.23 -0.44
C THR A 72 -9.34 16.76 -1.69
N HIS A 73 -9.57 18.01 -2.07
CA HIS A 73 -8.96 18.65 -3.22
C HIS A 73 -8.56 20.10 -2.94
N PHE A 74 -7.43 20.51 -3.51
CA PHE A 74 -6.96 21.89 -3.54
C PHE A 74 -6.89 22.40 -4.97
N HIS A 75 -7.83 23.27 -5.35
CA HIS A 75 -7.87 23.86 -6.67
C HIS A 75 -6.87 25.03 -6.76
N GLN A 76 -5.71 24.76 -7.37
CA GLN A 76 -4.58 25.70 -7.37
C GLN A 76 -4.89 27.05 -8.05
N ALA A 77 -5.77 27.08 -9.05
CA ALA A 77 -6.04 28.30 -9.82
C ALA A 77 -6.85 29.32 -8.99
N SER A 78 -7.94 28.88 -8.36
CA SER A 78 -8.75 29.73 -7.46
C SER A 78 -8.21 29.76 -6.03
N GLN A 79 -7.27 28.87 -5.68
CA GLN A 79 -6.75 28.69 -4.33
C GLN A 79 -7.83 28.29 -3.31
N THR A 80 -8.84 27.55 -3.78
CA THR A 80 -9.95 27.06 -2.95
C THR A 80 -9.79 25.58 -2.64
N PHE A 81 -10.49 25.13 -1.61
CA PHE A 81 -10.53 23.74 -1.19
C PHE A 81 -11.91 23.15 -1.45
N HIS A 82 -11.95 21.89 -1.86
CA HIS A 82 -13.19 21.19 -2.20
C HIS A 82 -13.18 19.77 -1.62
N THR A 83 -14.37 19.22 -1.42
CA THR A 83 -14.57 17.82 -1.03
C THR A 83 -15.30 17.12 -2.16
N ILE A 84 -14.51 16.53 -3.05
CA ILE A 84 -14.99 15.90 -4.30
C ILE A 84 -14.60 14.42 -4.40
N ASP A 85 -13.85 13.94 -3.42
CA ASP A 85 -13.50 12.55 -3.25
C ASP A 85 -14.27 11.98 -2.07
N LEU A 86 -14.98 10.87 -2.28
CA LEU A 86 -15.87 10.29 -1.28
C LEU A 86 -15.41 8.90 -0.87
N ALA A 87 -15.74 8.56 0.37
CA ALA A 87 -15.63 7.23 0.93
C ALA A 87 -17.01 6.76 1.39
N ILE A 88 -17.64 5.92 0.56
CA ILE A 88 -18.96 5.35 0.82
C ILE A 88 -18.78 3.85 1.10
N CYS A 89 -19.55 3.29 2.02
CA CYS A 89 -19.42 1.88 2.39
C CYS A 89 -20.75 1.24 2.80
N SER A 90 -20.76 -0.10 2.85
CA SER A 90 -21.86 -0.85 3.46
C SER A 90 -21.95 -0.56 4.98
N PRO A 91 -23.16 -0.50 5.58
CA PRO A 91 -23.34 -0.14 6.99
C PRO A 91 -22.55 -0.98 8.00
N SER A 92 -22.33 -2.26 7.70
CA SER A 92 -21.56 -3.18 8.55
C SER A 92 -20.09 -2.79 8.71
N LEU A 93 -19.55 -1.93 7.84
CA LEU A 93 -18.17 -1.46 7.90
C LEU A 93 -17.99 -0.22 8.79
N VAL A 94 -19.02 0.61 8.94
CA VAL A 94 -18.93 1.90 9.65
C VAL A 94 -18.29 1.82 11.04
N PRO A 95 -18.62 0.84 11.92
CA PRO A 95 -18.05 0.78 13.26
C PRO A 95 -16.54 0.50 13.29
N TYR A 96 -15.97 0.05 12.17
CA TYR A 96 -14.62 -0.49 12.11
C TYR A 96 -13.60 0.43 11.43
N TRP A 97 -14.05 1.50 10.78
CA TRP A 97 -13.19 2.34 9.95
C TRP A 97 -13.32 3.81 10.33
N LYS A 98 -12.18 4.48 10.47
CA LYS A 98 -12.09 5.92 10.67
C LYS A 98 -11.60 6.60 9.40
N PHE A 99 -12.33 7.62 8.98
CA PHE A 99 -11.93 8.49 7.88
C PHE A 99 -10.97 9.57 8.36
N SER A 100 -10.04 9.96 7.49
CA SER A 100 -9.21 11.16 7.62
C SER A 100 -8.65 11.53 6.25
N THR A 101 -8.26 12.79 6.07
CA THR A 101 -7.48 13.21 4.90
C THR A 101 -6.04 13.52 5.29
N CYS A 102 -5.11 13.18 4.39
CA CYS A 102 -3.72 13.58 4.54
C CYS A 102 -3.59 15.11 4.46
N THR A 103 -2.71 15.69 5.27
CA THR A 103 -2.45 17.14 5.21
C THR A 103 -1.55 17.55 4.05
N ASN A 104 -0.87 16.58 3.41
CA ASN A 104 0.08 16.78 2.32
C ASN A 104 -0.54 16.32 0.99
N LEU A 105 -0.28 17.07 -0.07
CA LEU A 105 -0.73 16.82 -1.43
C LEU A 105 0.12 15.79 -2.19
N PHE A 106 1.34 15.50 -1.72
CA PHE A 106 2.27 14.56 -2.38
C PHE A 106 2.47 14.81 -3.88
N ASP A 107 2.58 16.10 -4.25
CA ASP A 107 2.72 16.57 -5.64
C ASP A 107 1.48 16.42 -6.55
N SER A 108 0.34 15.97 -5.98
CA SER A 108 -1.00 16.06 -6.56
C SER A 108 -1.67 17.40 -6.23
N ASP A 109 -2.90 17.56 -6.70
CA ASP A 109 -3.90 18.54 -6.26
C ASP A 109 -4.98 17.91 -5.36
N HIS A 110 -5.03 16.57 -5.25
CA HIS A 110 -5.89 15.85 -4.30
C HIS A 110 -5.15 15.52 -2.99
N PHE A 111 -5.86 15.58 -1.87
CA PHE A 111 -5.44 15.04 -0.59
C PHE A 111 -5.82 13.55 -0.52
N PRO A 112 -4.86 12.66 -0.25
CA PRO A 112 -5.18 11.26 -0.06
C PRO A 112 -6.20 11.05 1.07
N ILE A 113 -7.27 10.33 0.78
CA ILE A 113 -8.19 9.77 1.78
C ILE A 113 -7.50 8.59 2.45
N VAL A 114 -7.58 8.55 3.78
CA VAL A 114 -7.02 7.49 4.61
C VAL A 114 -8.14 6.89 5.45
N LEU A 115 -8.48 5.64 5.14
CA LEU A 115 -9.36 4.81 5.97
C LEU A 115 -8.51 3.97 6.91
N THR A 116 -8.68 4.19 8.21
CA THR A 116 -7.95 3.48 9.26
C THR A 116 -8.86 2.45 9.90
N TYR A 117 -8.48 1.19 9.80
CA TYR A 117 -9.16 0.10 10.50
C TYR A 117 -8.88 0.18 12.01
N VAL A 118 -9.94 0.14 12.84
CA VAL A 118 -9.82 0.45 14.28
C VAL A 118 -9.55 -0.77 15.15
N LYS A 119 -9.85 -1.99 14.68
CA LYS A 119 -9.58 -3.21 15.44
C LYS A 119 -8.20 -3.77 15.10
N ASN A 120 -7.58 -4.44 16.07
CA ASN A 120 -6.32 -5.17 15.88
C ASN A 120 -6.58 -6.69 15.81
N ASP A 121 -7.68 -7.10 15.19
CA ASP A 121 -8.12 -8.50 15.09
C ASP A 121 -7.66 -9.18 13.79
N PHE A 122 -7.21 -8.42 12.79
CA PHE A 122 -6.64 -8.98 11.56
C PHE A 122 -5.11 -8.97 11.59
N PRO A 123 -4.44 -10.14 11.54
CA PRO A 123 -3.01 -10.17 11.32
C PRO A 123 -2.73 -9.67 9.89
N PHE A 124 -1.89 -8.64 9.76
CA PHE A 124 -1.37 -8.26 8.46
C PHE A 124 -0.70 -9.47 7.80
N PRO A 125 -0.87 -9.66 6.47
CA PRO A 125 -0.27 -10.78 5.78
C PRO A 125 1.24 -10.79 6.01
N LYS A 126 1.73 -11.89 6.57
CA LYS A 126 3.16 -12.17 6.72
C LYS A 126 3.58 -13.15 5.65
N ARG A 127 4.82 -13.01 5.19
CA ARG A 127 5.50 -13.99 4.37
C ARG A 127 5.85 -15.22 5.20
N PRO A 128 5.98 -16.40 4.57
CA PRO A 128 6.54 -17.56 5.23
C PRO A 128 7.91 -17.24 5.85
N VAL A 129 8.04 -17.58 7.13
CA VAL A 129 9.29 -17.45 7.88
C VAL A 129 10.25 -18.53 7.39
N LYS A 130 11.48 -18.15 7.07
CA LYS A 130 12.52 -19.05 6.52
C LYS A 130 13.80 -18.95 7.33
N TYR A 131 14.55 -20.04 7.46
CA TYR A 131 15.89 -20.01 8.06
C TYR A 131 16.87 -19.21 7.19
N ILE A 132 17.74 -18.45 7.85
CA ILE A 132 18.81 -17.69 7.21
C ILE A 132 20.13 -18.46 7.39
N PHE A 133 20.33 -19.49 6.56
CA PHE A 133 21.50 -20.38 6.67
C PHE A 133 22.85 -19.66 6.57
N GLY A 134 22.93 -18.54 5.85
CA GLY A 134 24.15 -17.72 5.79
C GLY A 134 24.52 -17.03 7.12
N LYS A 135 23.65 -17.09 8.14
CA LYS A 135 23.88 -16.56 9.49
C LYS A 135 23.77 -17.66 10.57
N ALA A 136 23.78 -18.92 10.16
CA ALA A 136 23.69 -20.04 11.10
C ALA A 136 24.95 -20.13 11.96
N ASP A 137 24.76 -20.37 13.26
CA ASP A 137 25.83 -20.83 14.16
C ASP A 137 25.92 -22.36 14.04
N TRP A 138 26.68 -22.82 13.06
CA TRP A 138 26.85 -24.26 12.81
C TRP A 138 27.49 -25.02 13.98
N PRO A 139 28.52 -24.49 14.67
CA PRO A 139 29.04 -25.11 15.89
C PRO A 139 27.97 -25.29 16.97
N LEU A 140 27.12 -24.28 17.20
CA LEU A 140 26.01 -24.40 18.14
C LEU A 140 24.99 -25.44 17.68
N PHE A 141 24.61 -25.43 16.40
CA PHE A 141 23.71 -26.44 15.83
C PHE A 141 24.24 -27.85 16.05
N GLU A 142 25.52 -28.09 15.76
CA GLU A 142 26.19 -29.38 15.94
C GLU A 142 26.19 -29.82 17.40
N SER A 143 26.46 -28.89 18.33
CA SER A 143 26.42 -29.19 19.76
C SER A 143 25.03 -29.57 20.28
N LEU A 144 23.97 -28.98 19.70
CA LEU A 144 22.58 -29.20 20.10
C LEU A 144 21.96 -30.42 19.41
N CYS A 145 22.30 -30.66 18.14
CA CYS A 145 21.71 -31.70 17.30
C CYS A 145 22.40 -33.06 17.49
N GLN A 146 22.38 -33.57 18.73
CA GLN A 146 22.99 -34.85 19.09
C GLN A 146 22.01 -36.02 18.87
N LEU A 147 22.08 -36.63 17.69
CA LEU A 147 21.28 -37.81 17.37
C LEU A 147 21.88 -39.05 18.04
N THR A 148 21.13 -39.69 18.92
CA THR A 148 21.58 -40.90 19.64
C THR A 148 20.81 -42.14 19.21
N PRO A 149 21.40 -43.36 19.31
CA PRO A 149 20.71 -44.60 18.97
C PRO A 149 19.38 -44.80 19.72
N ASN A 150 19.29 -44.31 20.96
CA ASN A 150 18.10 -44.37 21.80
C ASN A 150 16.90 -43.58 21.23
N MET A 151 17.14 -42.65 20.30
CA MET A 151 16.07 -41.92 19.61
C MET A 151 15.38 -42.77 18.55
N VAL A 152 16.07 -43.80 18.05
CA VAL A 152 15.58 -44.73 17.03
C VAL A 152 15.07 -46.04 17.65
N ASP A 153 15.55 -46.36 18.86
CA ASP A 153 15.07 -47.48 19.68
C ASP A 153 13.73 -47.14 20.35
N LYS A 154 12.68 -47.13 19.52
CA LYS A 154 11.29 -46.86 19.93
C LYS A 154 10.36 -47.91 19.34
N ASP A 155 9.31 -48.24 20.09
CA ASP A 155 8.31 -49.26 19.68
C ASP A 155 7.51 -48.87 18.42
N SER A 156 7.53 -47.58 18.06
CA SER A 156 6.84 -47.04 16.89
C SER A 156 7.79 -46.24 16.00
N ILE A 157 7.72 -46.51 14.70
CA ILE A 157 8.46 -45.79 13.67
C ILE A 157 8.09 -44.30 13.69
N ASP A 158 6.80 -43.97 13.85
CA ASP A 158 6.34 -42.58 13.89
C ASP A 158 6.94 -41.84 15.09
N VAL A 159 7.07 -42.51 16.24
CA VAL A 159 7.68 -41.94 17.45
C VAL A 159 9.17 -41.69 17.23
N ALA A 160 9.89 -42.63 16.61
CA ALA A 160 11.29 -42.44 16.27
C ALA A 160 11.50 -41.27 15.28
N VAL A 161 10.69 -41.20 14.21
CA VAL A 161 10.76 -40.13 13.20
C VAL A 161 10.46 -38.76 13.82
N ASN A 162 9.43 -38.65 14.66
CA ASN A 162 9.10 -37.40 15.33
C ASN A 162 10.23 -36.97 16.28
N THR A 163 10.80 -37.90 17.05
CA THR A 163 11.90 -37.62 18.00
C THR A 163 13.13 -37.05 17.27
N ILE A 164 13.48 -37.61 16.12
CA ILE A 164 14.61 -37.13 15.30
C ILE A 164 14.26 -35.76 14.69
N THR A 165 13.07 -35.63 14.12
CA THR A 165 12.62 -34.40 13.46
C THR A 165 12.59 -33.23 14.44
N ASP A 166 12.05 -33.44 15.64
CA ASP A 166 11.98 -32.44 16.70
C ASP A 166 13.35 -32.02 17.19
N CYS A 167 14.30 -32.96 17.32
CA CYS A 167 15.68 -32.64 17.67
C CYS A 167 16.34 -31.75 16.61
N ILE A 168 16.19 -32.09 15.33
CA ILE A 168 16.74 -31.30 14.22
C ILE A 168 16.10 -29.91 14.16
N ILE A 169 14.77 -29.83 14.25
CA ILE A 169 14.04 -28.54 14.19
C ILE A 169 14.37 -27.68 15.41
N SER A 170 14.37 -28.23 16.62
CA SER A 170 14.71 -27.50 17.83
C SER A 170 16.15 -26.98 17.79
N SER A 171 17.09 -27.80 17.35
CA SER A 171 18.49 -27.38 17.20
C SER A 171 18.62 -26.26 16.17
N ALA A 172 17.92 -26.36 15.04
CA ALA A 172 17.87 -25.32 14.01
C ALA A 172 17.26 -24.02 14.55
N ASP A 173 16.18 -24.10 15.33
CA ASP A 173 15.50 -22.93 15.91
C ASP A 173 16.38 -22.15 16.87
N ASN A 174 17.25 -22.84 17.60
CA ASN A 174 18.16 -22.23 18.57
C ASN A 174 19.46 -21.68 17.94
N SER A 175 19.87 -22.20 16.79
CA SER A 175 21.18 -21.89 16.19
C SER A 175 21.10 -21.13 14.86
N ILE A 176 19.94 -21.15 14.19
CA ILE A 176 19.76 -20.54 12.88
C ILE A 176 18.69 -19.45 12.97
N PRO A 177 19.06 -18.17 12.79
CA PRO A 177 18.09 -17.09 12.83
C PRO A 177 17.10 -17.22 11.67
N LYS A 178 15.83 -16.91 11.96
CA LYS A 178 14.73 -16.92 10.99
C LYS A 178 14.46 -15.52 10.43
N THR A 179 13.91 -15.44 9.21
CA THR A 179 13.41 -14.19 8.65
C THR A 179 12.22 -13.67 9.45
N SER A 180 12.02 -12.35 9.48
CA SER A 180 10.92 -11.75 10.26
C SER A 180 9.51 -12.06 9.73
N GLY A 181 9.39 -12.61 8.52
CA GLY A 181 8.12 -12.76 7.81
C GLY A 181 7.49 -11.42 7.38
N ASN A 182 8.09 -10.28 7.71
CA ASN A 182 7.54 -8.98 7.32
C ASN A 182 7.70 -8.78 5.81
N ILE A 183 6.67 -8.21 5.19
CA ILE A 183 6.75 -7.79 3.79
C ILE A 183 7.77 -6.65 3.70
N PRO A 184 8.87 -6.80 2.93
CA PRO A 184 9.83 -5.73 2.71
C PRO A 184 9.12 -4.53 2.09
N LYS A 185 9.48 -3.34 2.57
CA LYS A 185 9.00 -2.10 1.96
C LYS A 185 9.52 -2.03 0.52
N LEU A 186 8.67 -1.58 -0.39
CA LEU A 186 9.09 -1.22 -1.74
C LEU A 186 10.14 -0.11 -1.62
N CYS A 187 11.37 -0.43 -1.98
CA CYS A 187 12.45 0.54 -2.03
C CYS A 187 12.36 1.31 -3.35
N LYS A 188 12.52 2.64 -3.29
CA LYS A 188 12.65 3.50 -4.45
C LYS A 188 14.14 3.70 -4.73
N PRO A 189 14.75 3.00 -5.70
CA PRO A 189 16.21 3.02 -5.88
C PRO A 189 16.77 4.40 -6.26
N TRP A 190 15.90 5.28 -6.77
CA TRP A 190 16.22 6.65 -7.15
C TRP A 190 16.02 7.66 -6.02
N TRP A 191 15.49 7.24 -4.87
CA TRP A 191 15.29 8.15 -3.74
C TRP A 191 16.60 8.35 -2.98
N ASN A 192 17.09 9.58 -2.92
CA ASN A 192 18.34 9.94 -2.26
C ASN A 192 18.13 11.07 -1.24
N THR A 193 19.21 11.49 -0.58
CA THR A 193 19.18 12.57 0.43
C THR A 193 18.67 13.89 -0.13
N GLU A 194 18.94 14.19 -1.40
CA GLU A 194 18.45 15.39 -2.06
C GLU A 194 16.93 15.35 -2.31
N CYS A 195 16.38 14.17 -2.61
CA CYS A 195 14.93 13.97 -2.68
C CYS A 195 14.28 14.21 -1.31
N ASP A 196 14.89 13.71 -0.23
CA ASP A 196 14.39 13.90 1.13
C ASP A 196 14.41 15.38 1.57
N THR A 197 15.52 16.08 1.34
CA THR A 197 15.63 17.50 1.72
C THR A 197 14.68 18.39 0.90
N SER A 198 14.54 18.12 -0.40
CA SER A 198 13.61 18.85 -1.25
C SER A 198 12.15 18.56 -0.91
N GLN A 199 11.80 17.33 -0.54
CA GLN A 199 10.46 16.99 -0.03
C GLN A 199 10.15 17.77 1.26
N LYS A 200 11.04 17.77 2.25
CA LYS A 200 10.85 18.52 3.51
C LYS A 200 10.69 20.02 3.26
N THR A 201 11.43 20.56 2.30
CA THR A 201 11.32 21.97 1.88
C THR A 201 9.95 22.27 1.26
N LEU A 202 9.48 21.38 0.38
CA LEU A 202 8.14 21.47 -0.20
C LEU A 202 7.04 21.41 0.87
N GLU A 203 7.13 20.45 1.79
CA GLU A 203 6.18 20.28 2.89
C GLU A 203 6.10 21.51 3.79
N LYS A 204 7.26 22.09 4.13
CA LYS A 204 7.33 23.34 4.91
C LYS A 204 6.71 24.51 4.16
N ALA A 205 6.99 24.64 2.86
CA ALA A 205 6.42 25.71 2.04
C ALA A 205 4.89 25.57 1.90
N TRP A 206 4.40 24.34 1.73
CA TRP A 206 2.98 24.01 1.71
C TRP A 206 2.29 24.38 3.03
N TYR A 207 2.84 23.92 4.16
CA TYR A 207 2.32 24.25 5.49
C TYR A 207 2.20 25.76 5.71
N ASN A 208 3.24 26.51 5.36
CA ASN A 208 3.25 27.97 5.51
C ASN A 208 2.22 28.65 4.61
N PHE A 209 2.06 28.20 3.36
CA PHE A 209 1.06 28.74 2.45
C PHE A 209 -0.36 28.43 2.94
N ARG A 210 -0.63 27.20 3.39
CA ARG A 210 -1.94 26.80 3.90
C ARG A 210 -2.35 27.61 5.14
N ARG A 211 -1.39 27.88 6.03
CA ARG A 211 -1.63 28.65 7.26
C ARG A 211 -1.72 30.16 6.99
N TYR A 212 -0.96 30.66 6.01
CA TYR A 212 -0.87 32.07 5.68
C TYR A 212 -0.89 32.25 4.14
N PRO A 213 -2.08 32.32 3.51
CA PRO A 213 -2.26 32.28 2.07
C PRO A 213 -1.92 33.64 1.42
N THR A 214 -0.66 34.04 1.49
CA THR A 214 -0.14 35.24 0.84
C THR A 214 0.45 34.91 -0.53
N THR A 215 0.44 35.86 -1.45
CA THR A 215 1.10 35.73 -2.76
C THR A 215 2.57 35.31 -2.63
N HIS A 216 3.27 35.83 -1.62
CA HIS A 216 4.65 35.45 -1.32
C HIS A 216 4.80 33.97 -0.97
N ASN A 217 3.95 33.46 -0.05
CA ASN A 217 3.98 32.06 0.34
C ASN A 217 3.56 31.13 -0.81
N LEU A 218 2.60 31.56 -1.65
CA LEU A 218 2.23 30.83 -2.87
C LEU A 218 3.39 30.71 -3.84
N ILE A 219 4.14 31.79 -4.08
CA ILE A 219 5.33 31.78 -4.94
C ILE A 219 6.39 30.83 -4.37
N LYS A 220 6.63 30.87 -3.04
CA LYS A 220 7.56 29.95 -2.37
C LYS A 220 7.15 28.49 -2.55
N PHE A 221 5.88 28.18 -2.34
CA PHE A 221 5.33 26.83 -2.54
C PHE A 221 5.50 26.37 -4.00
N LYS A 222 5.12 27.20 -4.97
CA LYS A 222 5.28 26.90 -6.40
C LYS A 222 6.75 26.62 -6.78
N LYS A 223 7.68 27.44 -6.27
CA LYS A 223 9.13 27.25 -6.48
C LYS A 223 9.60 25.93 -5.87
N ALA A 224 9.28 25.67 -4.60
CA ALA A 224 9.67 24.43 -3.92
C ALA A 224 9.13 23.19 -4.65
N ARG A 225 7.89 23.25 -5.15
CA ARG A 225 7.28 22.15 -5.92
C ARG A 225 7.99 21.91 -7.26
N ALA A 226 8.31 22.98 -8.00
CA ALA A 226 9.06 22.87 -9.24
C ALA A 226 10.45 22.25 -9.02
N THR A 227 11.16 22.68 -7.97
CA THR A 227 12.46 22.13 -7.57
C THR A 227 12.37 20.65 -7.19
N PHE A 228 11.39 20.26 -6.35
CA PHE A 228 11.18 18.86 -5.97
C PHE A 228 10.93 17.98 -7.20
N ARG A 229 10.06 18.41 -8.13
CA ARG A 229 9.80 17.72 -9.40
C ARG A 229 11.05 17.56 -10.25
N GLN A 230 11.86 18.62 -10.35
CA GLN A 230 13.10 18.58 -11.11
C GLN A 230 14.10 17.58 -10.51
N ILE A 231 14.30 17.62 -9.20
CA ILE A 231 15.20 16.72 -8.47
C ILE A 231 14.71 15.27 -8.62
N GLY A 232 13.43 15.02 -8.42
CA GLY A 232 12.83 13.69 -8.59
C GLY A 232 13.05 13.13 -9.99
N ARG A 233 12.75 13.90 -11.04
CA ARG A 233 12.98 13.49 -12.44
C ARG A 233 14.46 13.24 -12.73
N ARG A 234 15.35 14.13 -12.27
CA ARG A 234 16.79 13.96 -12.45
C ARG A 234 17.27 12.68 -11.76
N SER A 235 16.87 12.46 -10.51
CA SER A 235 17.29 11.30 -9.74
C SER A 235 16.79 10.00 -10.35
N MET A 236 15.52 9.93 -10.76
CA MET A 236 14.96 8.79 -11.50
C MET A 236 15.77 8.50 -12.76
N ASN A 237 16.06 9.52 -13.56
CA ASN A 237 16.81 9.36 -14.80
C ASN A 237 18.25 8.92 -14.55
N THR A 238 18.96 9.55 -13.61
CA THR A 238 20.33 9.18 -13.25
C THR A 238 20.42 7.73 -12.76
N THR A 239 19.51 7.33 -11.87
CA THR A 239 19.45 5.94 -11.38
C THR A 239 19.12 4.97 -12.50
N TRP A 240 18.17 5.31 -13.39
CA TRP A 240 17.83 4.49 -14.54
C TRP A 240 19.00 4.32 -15.50
N CYS A 241 19.65 5.42 -15.90
CA CYS A 241 20.84 5.39 -16.75
C CYS A 241 21.96 4.56 -16.12
N SER A 242 22.24 4.74 -14.82
CA SER A 242 23.23 3.95 -14.09
C SER A 242 22.88 2.45 -14.09
N TYR A 243 21.61 2.12 -13.87
CA TYR A 243 21.13 0.75 -13.87
C TYR A 243 21.28 0.07 -15.23
N VAL A 244 20.92 0.75 -16.32
CA VAL A 244 21.09 0.24 -17.69
C VAL A 244 22.57 0.14 -18.07
N ASN A 245 23.36 1.17 -17.78
CA ASN A 245 24.79 1.21 -18.10
C ASN A 245 25.62 0.17 -17.32
N SER A 246 25.11 -0.34 -16.20
CA SER A 246 25.74 -1.44 -15.48
C SER A 246 25.60 -2.81 -16.17
N ILE A 247 24.83 -2.90 -17.27
CA ILE A 247 24.80 -4.09 -18.14
C ILE A 247 25.99 -3.99 -19.09
N THR A 248 27.13 -4.55 -18.68
CA THR A 248 28.35 -4.57 -19.49
C THR A 248 28.71 -5.99 -19.93
N ARG A 249 29.66 -6.12 -20.87
CA ARG A 249 30.17 -7.42 -21.35
C ARG A 249 30.82 -8.29 -20.27
N GLN A 250 31.18 -7.71 -19.13
CA GLN A 250 31.81 -8.41 -18.00
C GLN A 250 30.78 -9.04 -17.05
N VAL A 251 29.49 -8.73 -17.23
CA VAL A 251 28.41 -9.22 -16.39
C VAL A 251 27.95 -10.60 -16.88
N SER A 252 27.71 -11.54 -15.96
CA SER A 252 27.24 -12.89 -16.31
C SER A 252 25.85 -12.85 -16.96
N SER A 253 25.59 -13.80 -17.86
CA SER A 253 24.30 -13.93 -18.55
C SER A 253 23.10 -13.96 -17.59
N LYS A 254 23.26 -14.61 -16.43
CA LYS A 254 22.26 -14.64 -15.36
C LYS A 254 21.87 -13.23 -14.90
N ILE A 255 22.85 -12.39 -14.57
CA ILE A 255 22.61 -11.04 -14.06
C ILE A 255 22.00 -10.16 -15.15
N VAL A 256 22.42 -10.31 -16.41
CA VAL A 256 21.82 -9.60 -17.55
C VAL A 256 20.33 -9.94 -17.66
N TRP A 257 19.98 -11.23 -17.67
CA TRP A 257 18.59 -11.67 -17.75
C TRP A 257 17.76 -11.27 -16.52
N ASP A 258 18.34 -11.31 -15.31
CA ASP A 258 17.68 -10.81 -14.09
C ASP A 258 17.34 -9.31 -14.22
N LYS A 259 18.26 -8.51 -14.78
CA LYS A 259 18.04 -7.08 -14.98
C LYS A 259 16.96 -6.82 -16.05
N ILE A 260 17.00 -7.53 -17.17
CA ILE A 260 16.01 -7.43 -18.25
C ILE A 260 14.62 -7.79 -17.72
N ARG A 261 14.48 -8.90 -16.99
CA ARG A 261 13.22 -9.30 -16.35
C ARG A 261 12.65 -8.19 -15.46
N LYS A 262 13.48 -7.55 -14.64
CA LYS A 262 13.07 -6.41 -13.80
C LYS A 262 12.58 -5.21 -14.60
N ILE A 263 13.19 -4.94 -15.77
CA ILE A 263 12.76 -3.86 -16.67
C ILE A 263 11.37 -4.13 -17.23
N PHE A 264 11.09 -5.38 -17.60
CA PHE A 264 9.79 -5.81 -18.11
C PHE A 264 8.73 -6.04 -17.02
N GLY A 265 9.05 -5.79 -15.74
CA GLY A 265 8.13 -6.05 -14.64
C GLY A 265 7.91 -7.54 -14.34
N CYS A 266 8.71 -8.43 -14.94
CA CYS A 266 8.71 -9.86 -14.66
C CYS A 266 9.52 -10.13 -13.39
N TYR A 267 8.95 -9.77 -12.24
CA TYR A 267 9.57 -10.06 -10.95
C TYR A 267 9.52 -11.57 -10.66
N SER A 268 10.60 -12.13 -10.10
CA SER A 268 10.51 -13.44 -9.47
C SER A 268 9.56 -13.35 -8.27
N ASP A 269 8.76 -14.41 -8.03
CA ASP A 269 7.61 -14.51 -7.11
C ASP A 269 7.81 -14.02 -5.67
N THR A 270 9.03 -13.65 -5.31
CA THR A 270 9.44 -13.04 -4.04
C THR A 270 8.72 -11.73 -3.66
N GLN A 271 7.96 -11.12 -4.56
CA GLN A 271 7.16 -9.91 -4.29
C GLN A 271 5.65 -10.10 -4.50
N ASN A 272 5.20 -11.25 -4.98
CA ASN A 272 3.77 -11.50 -5.16
C ASN A 272 3.10 -11.60 -3.78
N ILE A 273 2.14 -10.72 -3.54
CA ILE A 273 1.25 -10.77 -2.37
C ILE A 273 0.02 -11.58 -2.81
N SER A 274 0.21 -12.88 -3.01
CA SER A 274 -0.88 -13.83 -3.22
C SER A 274 -1.02 -14.67 -1.96
N PHE A 275 -1.74 -14.12 -0.99
CA PHE A 275 -2.22 -14.88 0.17
C PHE A 275 -3.73 -14.70 0.24
N LEU A 276 -4.46 -15.47 -0.56
CA LEU A 276 -5.91 -15.60 -0.36
C LEU A 276 -6.08 -16.59 0.79
N TYR A 277 -6.62 -16.14 1.92
CA TYR A 277 -7.00 -17.05 3.00
C TYR A 277 -8.43 -17.55 2.73
N TYR A 278 -8.59 -18.85 2.48
CA TYR A 278 -9.89 -19.50 2.36
C TYR A 278 -9.96 -20.63 3.40
N ASN A 279 -10.99 -20.59 4.26
CA ASN A 279 -11.21 -21.58 5.33
C ASN A 279 -9.98 -21.85 6.22
N GLY A 280 -9.22 -20.80 6.56
CA GLY A 280 -8.04 -20.92 7.43
C GLY A 280 -6.78 -21.43 6.75
N GLN A 281 -6.80 -21.68 5.44
CA GLN A 281 -5.62 -22.06 4.65
C GLN A 281 -5.17 -20.92 3.73
N VAL A 282 -3.85 -20.75 3.64
CA VAL A 282 -3.20 -19.86 2.68
C VAL A 282 -3.23 -20.52 1.31
N ILE A 283 -3.98 -19.95 0.38
CA ILE A 283 -3.87 -20.27 -1.04
C ILE A 283 -2.75 -19.39 -1.58
N SER A 284 -1.57 -19.99 -1.78
CA SER A 284 -0.49 -19.44 -2.58
C SER A 284 -0.41 -20.21 -3.89
N ASP A 285 -0.25 -19.52 -5.00
CA ASP A 285 0.21 -20.18 -6.23
C ASP A 285 1.59 -20.78 -5.96
N ALA A 286 1.73 -22.07 -6.26
CA ALA A 286 2.97 -22.84 -6.08
C ALA A 286 4.06 -22.39 -7.08
#